data_AF-A0A817EUP8-F1
#
_entry.id   AF-A0A817EUP8-F1
#
_cell.length_a   1.000
_cell.length_b   1.000
_cell.length_c   1.000
_cell.angle_alpha   90.00
_cell.angle_beta   90.00
_cell.angle_gamma   90.00
#
_symmetry.space_group_name_H-M   'P 1'
#
loop_
_entity.id
_entity.type
_entity.pdbx_description
1 polymer ?
#
loop_
_entity_poly.entity_id
_entity_poly.type
_entity_poly.pdbx_seq_one_letter_code
_entity_poly.pdbx_strand_id
1 'polypeptide(L)'
;MTLIVQFISTGYTCENVTLQQNRDRGLHIPFTNFNCSKSNGILRISTLLPQHIVTMQFNLNGPHFVGGLRLCFSAPSVVNADVYSKTQQMNTCQFFYTPNETLTKDLTVNVKMTKVINRTAGLTILDNTTYTGLWLPSFIANTLTDELFFSLGADYLRYLPKKTTLVIVITESEFYMKNTQEPIAGQYEIAFSTVLFSSKTLVLSNNGEC
;
A
#
# COMPACT_ATOMS: atom_id res chain seq x y z
N MET A 1 -6.99 -8.34 -0.62
CA MET A 1 -6.44 -6.99 -0.88
C MET A 1 -7.05 -6.45 -2.16
N THR A 2 -7.40 -5.17 -2.20
CA THR A 2 -8.02 -4.52 -3.35
C THR A 2 -7.01 -3.57 -4.00
N LEU A 3 -6.83 -3.70 -5.31
CA LEU A 3 -6.11 -2.74 -6.14
C LEU A 3 -7.13 -1.79 -6.78
N ILE A 4 -6.88 -0.50 -6.69
CA ILE A 4 -7.68 0.54 -7.32
C ILE A 4 -6.75 1.35 -8.23
N VAL A 5 -7.08 1.41 -9.51
CA VAL A 5 -6.39 2.17 -10.53
C VAL A 5 -7.31 3.30 -10.99
N GLN A 6 -6.83 4.53 -10.96
CA GLN A 6 -7.57 5.68 -11.47
C GLN A 6 -6.76 6.38 -12.56
N PHE A 7 -7.33 6.45 -13.75
CA PHE A 7 -6.83 7.28 -14.83
C PHE A 7 -7.54 8.63 -14.77
N ILE A 8 -6.78 9.69 -14.56
CA ILE A 8 -7.27 11.06 -14.35
C ILE A 8 -7.16 11.83 -15.67
N SER A 9 -8.16 12.67 -15.96
CA SER A 9 -8.23 13.46 -17.19
C SER A 9 -8.02 12.57 -18.41
N THR A 10 -8.95 11.63 -18.59
CA THR A 10 -8.87 10.66 -19.70
C THR A 10 -10.17 10.58 -20.49
N GLY A 11 -10.06 10.28 -21.79
CA GLY A 11 -11.19 9.95 -22.65
C GLY A 11 -11.66 8.50 -22.56
N TYR A 12 -10.86 7.59 -21.97
CA TYR A 12 -11.21 6.18 -21.86
C TYR A 12 -12.49 5.97 -21.03
N THR A 13 -13.37 5.10 -21.52
CA THR A 13 -14.55 4.56 -20.83
C THR A 13 -14.29 3.12 -20.39
N CYS A 14 -15.22 2.53 -19.65
CA CYS A 14 -15.09 1.15 -19.17
C CYS A 14 -15.08 0.10 -20.29
N GLU A 15 -15.73 0.39 -21.42
CA GLU A 15 -15.76 -0.49 -22.59
C GLU A 15 -14.40 -0.57 -23.28
N ASN A 16 -13.55 0.44 -23.07
CA ASN A 16 -12.20 0.48 -23.62
C ASN A 16 -11.19 -0.32 -22.79
N VAL A 17 -11.58 -0.83 -21.62
CA VAL A 17 -10.66 -1.46 -20.67
C VAL A 17 -10.77 -2.97 -20.77
N THR A 18 -9.64 -3.63 -20.99
CA THR A 18 -9.52 -5.06 -20.70
C THR A 18 -8.44 -5.30 -19.67
N LEU A 19 -8.67 -6.31 -18.82
CA LEU A 19 -7.78 -6.66 -17.73
C LEU A 19 -7.31 -8.09 -17.90
N GLN A 20 -6.03 -8.34 -17.62
CA GLN A 20 -5.47 -9.68 -17.63
C GLN A 20 -4.43 -9.82 -16.52
N GLN A 21 -4.32 -11.04 -15.99
CA GLN A 21 -3.24 -11.43 -15.11
C GLN A 21 -2.15 -12.10 -15.96
N ASN A 22 -0.93 -11.59 -15.88
CA ASN A 22 0.24 -12.22 -16.49
C ASN A 22 0.85 -13.17 -15.46
N ARG A 23 0.97 -14.45 -15.81
CA ARG A 23 1.67 -15.46 -15.01
C ARG A 23 3.01 -15.85 -15.65
N ASP A 24 3.82 -16.55 -14.88
CA ASP A 24 5.08 -17.11 -15.37
C ASP A 24 4.88 -17.94 -16.63
N ARG A 25 5.90 -17.97 -17.49
CA ARG A 25 5.91 -18.68 -18.79
C ARG A 25 4.97 -18.10 -19.85
N GLY A 26 4.62 -16.81 -19.75
CA GLY A 26 3.87 -16.09 -20.79
C GLY A 26 2.39 -16.41 -20.84
N LEU A 27 1.84 -16.99 -19.77
CA LEU A 27 0.42 -17.31 -19.69
C LEU A 27 -0.38 -16.05 -19.31
N HIS A 28 -1.31 -15.64 -20.18
CA HIS A 28 -2.17 -14.48 -19.96
C HIS A 28 -3.59 -14.95 -19.66
N ILE A 29 -4.07 -14.67 -18.44
CA ILE A 29 -5.42 -15.04 -18.01
C ILE A 29 -6.30 -13.80 -18.03
N PRO A 30 -7.34 -13.73 -18.89
CA PRO A 30 -8.31 -12.65 -18.85
C PRO A 30 -8.92 -12.52 -17.46
N PHE A 31 -8.93 -11.31 -16.92
CA PHE A 31 -9.46 -11.01 -15.61
C PHE A 31 -10.79 -10.27 -15.76
N THR A 32 -11.90 -10.97 -15.61
CA THR A 32 -13.25 -10.41 -15.85
C THR A 32 -13.92 -9.84 -14.61
N ASN A 33 -13.45 -10.24 -13.41
CA ASN A 33 -14.05 -9.81 -12.15
C ASN A 33 -13.43 -8.48 -11.66
N PHE A 34 -13.72 -7.38 -12.35
CA PHE A 34 -13.34 -6.03 -11.92
C PHE A 34 -14.52 -5.09 -12.00
N ASN A 35 -14.56 -4.13 -11.09
CA ASN A 35 -15.50 -3.02 -11.17
C ASN A 35 -14.85 -1.87 -11.92
N CYS A 36 -15.58 -1.26 -12.84
CA CYS A 36 -15.16 -0.07 -13.54
C CYS A 36 -16.24 1.01 -13.45
N SER A 37 -15.82 2.25 -13.21
CA SER A 37 -16.71 3.41 -13.25
C SER A 37 -16.01 4.62 -13.86
N LYS A 38 -16.79 5.48 -14.51
CA LYS A 38 -16.32 6.73 -15.10
C LYS A 38 -17.12 7.90 -14.52
N SER A 39 -16.44 8.89 -13.96
CA SER A 39 -17.06 10.11 -13.45
C SER A 39 -16.10 11.28 -13.56
N ASN A 40 -16.57 12.45 -14.01
CA ASN A 40 -15.81 13.70 -14.04
C ASN A 40 -14.40 13.57 -14.68
N GLY A 41 -14.30 12.87 -15.82
CA GLY A 41 -13.01 12.65 -16.48
C GLY A 41 -12.09 11.63 -15.81
N ILE A 42 -12.49 11.02 -14.69
CA ILE A 42 -11.73 9.99 -13.97
C ILE A 42 -12.31 8.60 -14.25
N LEU A 43 -11.51 7.74 -14.86
CA LEU A 43 -11.82 6.31 -15.03
C LEU A 43 -11.24 5.56 -13.83
N ARG A 44 -12.10 4.94 -13.03
CA ARG A 44 -11.74 4.17 -11.84
C ARG A 44 -11.99 2.69 -12.10
N ILE A 45 -10.96 1.88 -11.88
CA ILE A 45 -11.00 0.43 -11.95
C ILE A 45 -10.62 -0.11 -10.59
N SER A 46 -11.40 -1.03 -10.04
CA SER A 46 -11.08 -1.71 -8.78
C SER A 46 -11.22 -3.21 -8.93
N THR A 47 -10.22 -3.94 -8.45
CA THR A 47 -10.16 -5.39 -8.55
C THR A 47 -9.62 -5.99 -7.25
N LEU A 48 -10.13 -7.17 -6.89
CA LEU A 48 -9.56 -7.97 -5.81
C LEU A 48 -8.36 -8.72 -6.36
N LEU A 49 -7.22 -8.53 -5.71
CA LEU A 49 -6.01 -9.23 -6.12
C LEU A 49 -6.09 -10.70 -5.66
N PRO A 50 -5.84 -11.66 -6.56
CA PRO A 50 -5.95 -13.08 -6.25
C PRO A 50 -4.86 -13.56 -5.30
N GLN A 51 -3.70 -12.90 -5.32
CA GLN A 51 -2.51 -13.26 -4.56
C GLN A 51 -1.72 -11.99 -4.18
N HIS A 52 -0.78 -12.14 -3.23
CA HIS A 52 0.09 -11.05 -2.79
C HIS A 52 1.16 -10.69 -3.82
N ILE A 53 1.57 -11.68 -4.64
CA ILE A 53 2.50 -11.53 -5.76
C ILE A 53 1.70 -11.76 -7.03
N VAL A 54 1.64 -10.74 -7.89
CA VAL A 54 0.83 -10.80 -9.11
C VAL A 54 1.25 -9.72 -10.09
N THR A 55 1.25 -10.07 -11.38
CA THR A 55 1.40 -9.10 -12.47
C THR A 55 0.04 -8.88 -13.12
N MET A 56 -0.47 -7.65 -13.02
CA MET A 56 -1.74 -7.24 -13.63
C MET A 56 -1.46 -6.34 -14.82
N GLN A 57 -2.15 -6.57 -15.93
CA GLN A 57 -2.05 -5.74 -17.12
C GLN A 57 -3.43 -5.19 -17.48
N PHE A 58 -3.46 -3.87 -17.64
CA PHE A 58 -4.61 -3.06 -18.02
C PHE A 58 -4.37 -2.58 -19.45
N ASN A 59 -5.18 -3.05 -20.39
CA ASN A 59 -5.14 -2.60 -21.77
C ASN A 59 -6.26 -1.57 -21.97
N LEU A 60 -5.88 -0.37 -22.39
CA LEU A 60 -6.79 0.73 -22.72
C LEU A 60 -6.82 0.87 -24.23
N ASN A 61 -7.95 0.52 -24.85
CA ASN A 61 -8.12 0.52 -26.30
C ASN A 61 -8.80 1.80 -26.78
N GLY A 62 -8.20 2.48 -27.75
CA GLY A 62 -8.74 3.70 -28.35
C GLY A 62 -7.79 4.90 -28.25
N PRO A 63 -7.96 5.89 -29.14
CA PRO A 63 -7.09 7.06 -29.27
C PRO A 63 -7.40 8.10 -28.18
N HIS A 64 -7.16 7.74 -26.93
CA HIS A 64 -7.36 8.62 -25.78
C HIS A 64 -6.04 8.82 -25.02
N PHE A 65 -5.96 9.95 -24.34
CA PHE A 65 -4.84 10.27 -23.45
C PHE A 65 -5.22 10.04 -22.00
N VAL A 66 -4.22 10.00 -21.13
CA VAL A 66 -4.36 9.98 -19.67
C VAL A 66 -3.52 11.12 -19.11
N GLY A 67 -4.10 12.06 -18.38
CA GLY A 67 -3.34 13.16 -17.76
C GLY A 67 -2.61 12.79 -16.48
N GLY A 68 -3.04 11.72 -15.79
CA GLY A 68 -2.36 11.22 -14.61
C GLY A 68 -2.86 9.86 -14.17
N LEU A 69 -2.06 9.17 -13.39
CA LEU A 69 -2.33 7.83 -12.87
C LEU A 69 -2.29 7.84 -11.35
N ARG A 70 -3.37 7.38 -10.70
CA ARG A 70 -3.39 7.12 -9.26
C ARG A 70 -3.55 5.64 -9.01
N LEU A 71 -2.62 5.06 -8.25
CA LEU A 71 -2.68 3.67 -7.81
C LEU A 71 -2.93 3.64 -6.32
N CYS A 72 -3.90 2.85 -5.88
CA CYS A 72 -4.18 2.67 -4.47
C CYS A 72 -4.31 1.18 -4.12
N PHE A 73 -3.85 0.84 -2.92
CA PHE A 73 -4.07 -0.45 -2.30
C PHE A 73 -4.90 -0.29 -1.04
N SER A 74 -5.92 -1.13 -0.91
CA SER A 74 -6.80 -1.16 0.26
C SER A 74 -6.96 -2.59 0.78
N ALA A 75 -6.87 -2.76 2.09
CA ALA A 75 -7.16 -4.02 2.75
C ALA A 75 -7.75 -3.75 4.16
N PRO A 76 -8.82 -4.45 4.56
CA PRO A 76 -9.41 -4.27 5.89
C PRO A 76 -8.49 -4.79 6.99
N SER A 77 -8.70 -4.34 8.23
CA SER A 77 -8.05 -4.93 9.39
C SER A 77 -8.64 -6.31 9.69
N VAL A 78 -7.80 -7.26 10.09
CA VAL A 78 -8.21 -8.60 10.50
C VAL A 78 -7.65 -8.86 11.88
N VAL A 79 -8.50 -9.26 12.83
CA VAL A 79 -8.11 -9.61 14.20
C VAL A 79 -8.31 -11.10 14.38
N ASN A 80 -7.24 -11.81 14.71
CA ASN A 80 -7.28 -13.22 15.08
C ASN A 80 -7.09 -13.30 16.60
N ALA A 81 -8.20 -13.44 17.32
CA ALA A 81 -8.23 -13.51 18.77
C ALA A 81 -7.41 -14.70 19.31
N ASP A 82 -7.46 -15.83 18.62
CA ASP A 82 -6.80 -17.08 19.04
C ASP A 82 -5.26 -17.01 19.03
N VAL A 83 -4.68 -16.10 18.23
CA VAL A 83 -3.23 -16.00 18.01
C VAL A 83 -2.69 -14.64 18.50
N TYR A 84 -3.50 -13.87 19.24
CA TYR A 84 -3.18 -12.51 19.69
C TYR A 84 -2.57 -11.64 18.58
N SER A 85 -3.06 -11.83 17.35
CA SER A 85 -2.49 -11.22 16.14
C SER A 85 -3.50 -10.33 15.45
N LYS A 86 -3.06 -9.14 15.06
CA LYS A 86 -3.88 -8.14 14.35
C LYS A 86 -3.16 -7.67 13.10
N THR A 87 -3.76 -7.89 11.93
CA THR A 87 -3.34 -7.21 10.70
C THR A 87 -4.05 -5.87 10.64
N GLN A 88 -3.29 -4.79 10.55
CA GLN A 88 -3.82 -3.44 10.43
C GLN A 88 -4.39 -3.19 9.03
N GLN A 89 -5.32 -2.24 8.97
CA GLN A 89 -5.87 -1.79 7.70
C GLN A 89 -4.76 -1.18 6.85
N MET A 90 -4.78 -1.45 5.55
CA MET A 90 -3.94 -0.78 4.57
C MET A 90 -4.82 0.12 3.71
N ASN A 91 -4.40 1.38 3.52
CA ASN A 91 -5.02 2.31 2.60
C ASN A 91 -3.96 3.31 2.12
N THR A 92 -3.23 2.94 1.06
CA THR A 92 -2.11 3.73 0.55
C THR A 92 -2.33 4.02 -0.91
N CYS A 93 -2.08 5.27 -1.32
CA CYS A 93 -2.20 5.71 -2.69
C CYS A 93 -0.92 6.42 -3.14
N GLN A 94 -0.52 6.21 -4.38
CA GLN A 94 0.50 6.99 -5.06
C GLN A 94 -0.10 7.63 -6.31
N PHE A 95 0.19 8.91 -6.52
CA PHE A 95 -0.17 9.63 -7.71
C PHE A 95 1.06 9.87 -8.58
N PHE A 96 0.90 9.64 -9.87
CA PHE A 96 1.91 9.75 -10.90
C PHE A 96 1.38 10.72 -11.96
N TYR A 97 2.08 11.84 -12.15
CA TYR A 97 1.81 12.79 -13.22
C TYR A 97 3.11 13.45 -13.65
N THR A 98 3.14 13.89 -14.90
CA THR A 98 4.18 14.79 -15.40
C THR A 98 3.51 16.08 -15.85
N PRO A 99 3.98 17.26 -15.40
CA PRO A 99 3.44 18.53 -15.86
C PRO A 99 3.50 18.64 -17.39
N ASN A 100 2.44 19.16 -18.01
CA ASN A 100 2.33 19.41 -19.46
C ASN A 100 2.43 18.17 -20.37
N GLU A 101 2.45 16.98 -19.80
CA GLU A 101 2.52 15.73 -20.55
C GLU A 101 1.32 14.84 -20.27
N THR A 102 1.10 13.87 -21.16
CA THR A 102 0.06 12.85 -21.02
C THR A 102 0.71 11.49 -21.06
N LEU A 103 0.14 10.51 -20.38
CA LEU A 103 0.57 9.13 -20.43
C LEU A 103 0.00 8.47 -21.70
N THR A 104 0.82 8.38 -22.75
CA THR A 104 0.42 7.80 -24.04
C THR A 104 1.30 6.63 -24.48
N LYS A 105 2.36 6.32 -23.72
CA LYS A 105 3.14 5.08 -23.84
C LYS A 105 2.70 3.99 -22.87
N ASP A 106 3.14 2.78 -23.17
CA ASP A 106 3.03 1.65 -22.24
C ASP A 106 3.82 1.93 -20.95
N LEU A 107 3.15 1.80 -19.80
CA LEU A 107 3.72 2.08 -18.49
C LEU A 107 3.87 0.79 -17.69
N THR A 108 5.02 0.64 -17.03
CA THR A 108 5.21 -0.40 -16.01
C THR A 108 5.44 0.24 -14.64
N VAL A 109 4.64 -0.16 -13.66
CA VAL A 109 4.80 0.22 -12.25
C VAL A 109 5.11 -1.03 -11.43
N ASN A 110 6.30 -1.04 -10.84
CA ASN A 110 6.70 -2.07 -9.90
C ASN A 110 6.26 -1.66 -8.50
N VAL A 111 5.62 -2.58 -7.79
CA VAL A 111 5.19 -2.38 -6.40
C VAL A 111 5.84 -3.47 -5.56
N LYS A 112 6.61 -3.05 -4.56
CA LYS A 112 7.22 -3.95 -3.58
C LYS A 112 6.47 -3.84 -2.27
N MET A 113 5.78 -4.91 -1.88
CA MET A 113 5.04 -5.02 -0.63
C MET A 113 5.99 -5.47 0.48
N THR A 114 6.18 -4.63 1.50
CA THR A 114 6.99 -4.95 2.66
C THR A 114 6.11 -5.23 3.87
N LYS A 115 6.34 -6.37 4.54
CA LYS A 115 5.66 -6.71 5.78
C LYS A 115 6.39 -6.08 6.97
N VAL A 116 5.62 -5.43 7.84
CA VAL A 116 6.08 -4.92 9.13
C VAL A 116 5.35 -5.67 10.22
N ILE A 117 6.08 -6.22 11.16
CA ILE A 117 5.55 -6.97 12.30
C ILE A 117 6.01 -6.29 13.58
N ASN A 118 5.09 -5.73 14.35
CA ASN A 118 5.41 -5.28 15.70
C ASN A 118 5.01 -6.38 16.69
N ARG A 119 5.94 -6.73 17.56
CA ARG A 119 5.74 -7.63 18.69
C ARG A 119 5.79 -6.80 19.96
N THR A 120 4.72 -6.87 20.75
CA THR A 120 4.70 -6.27 22.09
C THR A 120 4.69 -7.40 23.11
N ALA A 121 5.78 -7.51 23.87
CA ALA A 121 5.90 -8.51 24.93
C ALA A 121 4.94 -8.17 26.08
N GLY A 122 4.37 -9.21 26.69
CA GLY A 122 3.57 -9.06 27.91
C GLY A 122 4.43 -8.57 29.08
N LEU A 123 3.80 -7.98 30.09
CA LEU A 123 4.48 -7.55 31.31
C LEU A 123 4.82 -8.75 32.21
N THR A 124 4.04 -9.82 32.10
CA THR A 124 4.16 -11.03 32.91
C THR A 124 4.33 -12.28 32.05
N ILE A 125 4.76 -13.39 32.65
CA ILE A 125 4.85 -14.70 31.98
C ILE A 125 3.44 -15.24 31.61
N LEU A 126 2.41 -14.74 32.31
CA LEU A 126 1.00 -15.06 32.05
C LEU A 126 0.38 -14.15 30.98
N ASP A 127 1.02 -13.02 30.66
CA ASP A 127 0.53 -12.08 29.66
C ASP A 127 0.92 -12.56 28.26
N ASN A 128 -0.06 -12.56 27.37
CA ASN A 128 0.18 -12.96 26.00
C ASN A 128 0.98 -11.89 25.25
N THR A 129 2.00 -12.34 24.53
CA THR A 129 2.69 -11.50 23.54
C THR A 129 1.71 -11.19 22.41
N THR A 130 1.54 -9.92 22.10
CA THR A 130 0.68 -9.49 20.98
C THR A 130 1.51 -9.21 19.73
N TYR A 131 0.95 -9.55 18.57
CA TYR A 131 1.57 -9.31 17.27
C TYR A 131 0.68 -8.40 16.44
N THR A 132 1.25 -7.35 15.87
CA THR A 132 0.57 -6.51 14.89
C THR A 132 1.32 -6.52 13.57
N GLY A 133 0.60 -6.75 12.47
CA GLY A 133 1.14 -6.78 11.11
C GLY A 133 0.64 -5.60 10.30
N LEU A 134 1.49 -5.01 9.47
CA LEU A 134 1.15 -3.98 8.49
C LEU A 134 1.85 -4.29 7.17
N TRP A 135 1.16 -4.04 6.06
CA TRP A 135 1.74 -4.07 4.72
C TRP A 135 2.02 -2.66 4.25
N LEU A 136 3.25 -2.41 3.80
CA LEU A 136 3.69 -1.14 3.26
C LEU A 136 4.08 -1.30 1.78
N PRO A 137 3.30 -0.72 0.84
CA PRO A 137 3.68 -0.71 -0.56
C PRO A 137 4.74 0.36 -0.84
N SER A 138 5.81 -0.02 -1.52
CA SER A 138 6.77 0.90 -2.13
C SER A 138 6.57 0.89 -3.64
N PHE A 139 6.37 2.07 -4.24
CA PHE A 139 6.10 2.20 -5.66
C PHE A 139 7.36 2.64 -6.41
N ILE A 140 7.70 1.90 -7.46
CA ILE A 140 8.83 2.17 -8.34
C ILE A 140 8.26 2.21 -9.76
N ALA A 141 8.09 3.41 -10.29
CA ALA A 141 7.62 3.63 -11.65
C ALA A 141 8.75 4.22 -12.49
N ASN A 142 8.81 3.82 -13.77
CA ASN A 142 9.63 4.54 -14.74
C ASN A 142 9.06 5.94 -14.96
N THR A 143 9.87 6.83 -15.54
CA THR A 143 9.40 8.17 -15.92
C THR A 143 8.15 8.03 -16.78
N LEU A 144 7.10 8.79 -16.42
CA LEU A 144 5.88 8.87 -17.20
C LEU A 144 6.07 9.69 -18.48
N THR A 145 7.31 10.13 -18.75
CA THR A 145 7.65 11.07 -19.82
C THR A 145 7.57 10.42 -21.18
N ASP A 146 6.76 10.97 -22.08
CA ASP A 146 6.74 10.54 -23.47
C ASP A 146 7.91 11.21 -24.22
N GLU A 147 9.14 10.72 -24.01
CA GLU A 147 10.37 11.29 -24.60
C GLU A 147 10.52 11.08 -26.12
N LEU A 148 9.43 10.75 -26.82
CA LEU A 148 9.39 10.60 -28.26
C LEU A 148 8.52 11.72 -28.86
N PHE A 149 9.20 12.74 -29.40
CA PHE A 149 8.79 13.70 -30.46
C PHE A 149 8.60 15.20 -30.10
N PHE A 150 9.65 15.96 -30.45
CA PHE A 150 9.71 17.28 -31.12
C PHE A 150 8.92 18.48 -30.57
N SER A 151 9.67 19.47 -30.05
CA SER A 151 9.20 20.85 -29.93
C SER A 151 9.14 21.49 -31.32
N LEU A 152 7.96 21.64 -31.90
CA LEU A 152 7.71 22.61 -32.95
C LEU A 152 6.92 23.76 -32.33
N GLY A 153 7.63 24.83 -31.94
CA GLY A 153 7.02 26.09 -31.54
C GLY A 153 6.31 26.09 -30.16
N ALA A 154 6.96 25.58 -29.12
CA ALA A 154 6.54 25.66 -27.71
C ALA A 154 5.25 24.88 -27.31
N ASP A 155 4.54 24.27 -28.26
CA ASP A 155 3.39 23.41 -27.99
C ASP A 155 3.76 21.92 -28.06
N TYR A 156 3.37 21.15 -27.04
CA TYR A 156 3.54 19.69 -27.01
C TYR A 156 2.46 19.01 -27.86
N LEU A 157 2.87 18.26 -28.90
CA LEU A 157 1.97 17.42 -29.68
C LEU A 157 1.57 16.19 -28.87
N ARG A 158 0.27 16.05 -28.55
CA ARG A 158 -0.26 14.88 -27.85
C ARG A 158 -0.42 13.72 -28.82
N TYR A 159 0.39 12.68 -28.68
CA TYR A 159 0.21 11.44 -29.42
C TYR A 159 -1.00 10.67 -28.89
N LEU A 160 -1.90 10.24 -29.77
CA LEU A 160 -3.10 9.48 -29.39
C LEU A 160 -2.92 8.02 -29.84
N PRO A 161 -2.36 7.14 -28.99
CA PRO A 161 -2.07 5.76 -29.33
C PRO A 161 -3.38 5.01 -29.54
N LYS A 162 -3.40 4.05 -30.48
CA LYS A 162 -4.55 3.15 -30.65
C LYS A 162 -4.77 2.26 -29.41
N LYS A 163 -3.72 2.04 -28.61
CA LYS A 163 -3.73 1.22 -27.41
C LYS A 163 -2.67 1.73 -26.44
N THR A 164 -3.03 1.84 -25.17
CA THR A 164 -2.11 2.13 -24.06
C THR A 164 -2.15 0.97 -23.07
N THR A 165 -1.00 0.44 -22.66
CA THR A 165 -0.91 -0.68 -21.73
C THR A 165 -0.29 -0.23 -20.41
N LEU A 166 -0.97 -0.49 -19.29
CA LEU A 166 -0.41 -0.33 -17.95
C LEU A 166 -0.15 -1.72 -17.36
N VAL A 167 1.10 -1.99 -16.99
CA VAL A 167 1.52 -3.21 -16.30
C VAL A 167 1.86 -2.85 -14.85
N ILE A 168 1.25 -3.53 -13.90
CA ILE A 168 1.53 -3.40 -12.47
C ILE A 168 2.10 -4.73 -11.99
N VAL A 169 3.36 -4.72 -11.60
CA VAL A 169 4.07 -5.90 -11.09
C VAL A 169 4.12 -5.78 -9.57
N ILE A 170 3.42 -6.65 -8.86
CA ILE A 170 3.39 -6.67 -7.40
C ILE A 170 4.28 -7.83 -6.92
N THR A 171 5.28 -7.49 -6.11
CA THR A 171 6.23 -8.43 -5.51
C THR A 171 6.24 -8.25 -4.00
N GLU A 172 6.70 -9.28 -3.29
CA GLU A 172 6.93 -9.21 -1.84
C GLU A 172 8.42 -8.96 -1.58
N SER A 173 8.75 -8.24 -0.50
CA SER A 173 10.13 -8.09 -0.06
C SER A 173 10.67 -9.39 0.54
N GLU A 174 11.95 -9.69 0.26
CA GLU A 174 12.64 -10.86 0.84
C GLU A 174 12.87 -10.73 2.35
N PHE A 175 12.76 -9.52 2.89
CA PHE A 175 12.87 -9.23 4.31
C PHE A 175 11.56 -8.66 4.87
N TYR A 176 11.36 -8.78 6.17
CA TYR A 176 10.31 -8.09 6.90
C TYR A 176 10.94 -7.21 7.99
N MET A 177 10.27 -6.12 8.35
CA MET A 177 10.71 -5.28 9.46
C MET A 177 10.06 -5.78 10.75
N LYS A 178 10.88 -6.15 11.74
CA LYS A 178 10.39 -6.55 13.07
C LYS A 178 10.69 -5.45 14.08
N ASN A 179 9.65 -4.91 14.69
CA ASN A 179 9.80 -4.04 15.85
C ASN A 179 9.46 -4.83 17.12
N THR A 180 10.35 -4.81 18.10
CA THR A 180 10.14 -5.47 19.40
C THR A 180 10.03 -4.40 20.47
N GLN A 181 8.87 -4.34 21.12
CA GLN A 181 8.63 -3.49 22.27
C GLN A 181 8.62 -4.36 23.51
N GLU A 182 9.46 -4.00 24.47
CA GLU A 182 9.55 -4.61 25.79
C GLU A 182 9.24 -3.54 26.85
N PRO A 183 8.66 -3.92 28.00
CA PRO A 183 8.39 -2.99 29.08
C PRO A 183 9.66 -2.25 29.53
N ILE A 184 9.54 -0.94 29.77
CA ILE A 184 10.66 -0.06 30.19
C ILE A 184 11.19 -0.44 31.58
N ALA A 185 10.36 -1.05 32.42
CA ALA A 185 10.74 -1.57 33.73
C ALA A 185 10.20 -3.00 33.88
N GLY A 186 11.04 -3.90 34.39
CA GLY A 186 10.62 -5.25 34.76
C GLY A 186 9.72 -5.25 35.99
N GLN A 187 8.95 -6.32 36.20
CA GLN A 187 8.07 -6.43 37.38
C GLN A 187 8.83 -6.22 38.70
N TYR A 188 10.05 -6.74 38.82
CA TYR A 188 10.88 -6.57 40.01
C TYR A 188 11.25 -5.12 40.27
N GLU A 189 11.47 -4.33 39.22
CA GLU A 189 11.80 -2.91 39.33
C GLU A 189 10.56 -2.07 39.67
N ILE A 190 9.39 -2.40 39.11
CA ILE A 190 8.11 -1.79 39.48
C ILE A 190 7.75 -2.14 40.93
N ALA A 191 7.91 -3.40 41.34
CA ALA A 191 7.64 -3.82 42.71
C ALA A 191 8.61 -3.17 43.70
N PHE A 192 9.92 -3.17 43.39
CA PHE A 192 10.95 -2.56 44.23
C PHE A 192 10.77 -1.05 44.35
N SER A 193 10.49 -0.35 43.24
CA SER A 193 10.20 1.08 43.27
C SER A 193 8.92 1.37 44.08
N THR A 194 7.86 0.59 43.90
CA THR A 194 6.61 0.72 44.68
C THR A 194 6.85 0.50 46.18
N VAL A 195 7.66 -0.49 46.57
CA VAL A 195 8.06 -0.74 47.96
C VAL A 195 8.92 0.41 48.51
N LEU A 196 9.86 0.93 47.72
CA LEU A 196 10.67 2.08 48.12
C LEU A 196 9.84 3.35 48.30
N PHE A 197 8.89 3.62 47.41
CA PHE A 197 8.02 4.80 47.53
C PHE A 197 7.02 4.68 48.68
N SER A 198 6.45 3.49 48.92
CA SER A 198 5.52 3.24 50.03
C SER A 198 6.20 3.16 51.40
N SER A 199 7.43 2.66 51.48
CA SER A 199 8.23 2.72 52.71
C SER A 199 8.66 4.15 53.04
N LYS A 200 8.97 4.98 52.03
CA LYS A 200 9.30 6.39 52.24
C LYS A 200 8.12 7.20 52.80
N THR A 201 6.88 6.90 52.41
CA THR A 201 5.69 7.54 52.99
C THR A 201 5.41 7.08 54.43
N LEU A 202 5.67 5.81 54.76
CA LEU A 202 5.56 5.30 56.14
C LEU A 202 6.62 5.88 57.09
N VAL A 203 7.85 6.08 56.61
CA VAL A 203 8.91 6.71 57.41
C VAL A 203 8.65 8.22 57.60
N LEU A 204 8.02 8.88 56.63
CA LEU A 204 7.60 10.28 56.76
C LEU A 204 6.34 10.47 57.63
N SER A 205 5.44 9.49 57.71
CA SER A 205 4.29 9.56 58.63
C SER A 205 4.65 9.32 60.09
N ASN A 206 5.76 8.63 60.36
CA ASN A 206 6.26 8.39 61.72
C ASN A 206 7.17 9.50 62.27
N ASN A 207 7.55 10.49 61.45
CA ASN A 207 8.35 11.64 61.87
C ASN A 207 7.51 12.94 62.00
N GLY A 208 6.19 12.82 62.07
CA GLY A 208 5.24 13.95 62.03
C GLY A 208 4.34 14.13 63.24
N GLU A 209 4.53 13.38 64.34
CA GLU A 209 3.83 13.65 65.61
C GLU A 209 4.82 13.53 66.79
N CYS A 210 5.49 14.66 67.06
CA CYS A 210 5.83 15.16 68.38
C CYS A 210 5.10 16.50 68.55
#